data_AF-A0A7C1C8M0-F1
#
_entry.id   AF-A0A7C1C8M0-F1
#
_cell.length_a   1.000
_cell.length_b   1.000
_cell.length_c   1.000
_cell.angle_alpha   90.00
_cell.angle_beta   90.00
_cell.angle_gamma   90.00
#
_symmetry.space_group_name_H-M   'P 1'
#
loop_
_entity.id
_entity.type
_entity.pdbx_description
1 polymer ?
#
loop_
_entity_poly.entity_id
_entity_poly.type
_entity_poly.pdbx_seq_one_letter_code
_entity_poly.pdbx_strand_id
1 'polypeptide(L)'
;MQELTVELGSRSYRISVGRGILDGIGDAVKQLGFSEKCAIVSNPTVYGLYGSRVLESLQGAGLDVYTVLTPDGEEYKDLLWAYHILSRLLKTGLDRNSVIFALGGGVVGDITGFCASTYMRGISYIQIPTTLLSQVDSSV
;
A
#
# COMPACT_ATOMS: atom_id res chain seq x y z
N MET A 1 -5.81 -15.24 -13.26
CA MET A 1 -5.03 -14.77 -12.10
C MET A 1 -4.00 -15.83 -11.81
N GLN A 2 -2.73 -15.47 -11.77
CA GLN A 2 -1.62 -16.30 -11.32
C GLN A 2 -1.22 -15.85 -9.92
N GLU A 3 -0.70 -16.78 -9.14
CA GLU A 3 -0.22 -16.49 -7.80
C GLU A 3 1.18 -17.06 -7.65
N LEU A 4 2.06 -16.30 -7.02
CA LEU A 4 3.39 -16.73 -6.63
C LEU A 4 3.52 -16.59 -5.12
N THR A 5 4.10 -17.60 -4.47
CA THR A 5 4.48 -17.50 -3.07
C THR A 5 5.96 -17.20 -2.99
N VAL A 6 6.32 -16.11 -2.32
CA VAL A 6 7.71 -15.78 -2.01
C VAL A 6 8.01 -16.39 -0.63
N GLU A 7 8.91 -17.36 -0.59
CA GLU A 7 9.23 -18.10 0.63
C GLU A 7 10.30 -17.39 1.45
N LEU A 8 9.89 -16.70 2.52
CA LEU A 8 10.75 -15.95 3.45
C LEU A 8 10.58 -16.39 4.91
N GLY A 9 10.12 -17.64 5.11
CA GLY A 9 9.83 -18.21 6.43
C GLY A 9 8.58 -17.59 7.05
N SER A 10 8.70 -17.04 8.25
CA SER A 10 7.57 -16.37 8.93
C SER A 10 7.04 -15.12 8.21
N ARG A 11 7.76 -14.65 7.18
CA ARG A 11 7.42 -13.47 6.38
C ARG A 11 7.01 -13.84 4.95
N SER A 12 6.79 -15.13 4.65
CA SER A 12 6.33 -15.54 3.32
C SER A 12 5.05 -14.81 2.93
N TYR A 13 4.95 -14.38 1.67
CA TYR A 13 3.80 -13.63 1.16
C TYR A 13 3.43 -14.06 -0.24
N ARG A 14 2.22 -13.68 -0.68
CA ARG A 14 1.66 -14.01 -1.99
C ARG A 14 1.70 -12.79 -2.90
N ILE A 15 2.16 -13.00 -4.14
CA ILE A 15 2.05 -12.05 -5.23
C ILE A 15 0.90 -12.52 -6.13
N SER A 16 -0.13 -11.70 -6.29
CA SER A 16 -1.24 -11.96 -7.20
C SER A 16 -1.05 -11.18 -8.49
N VAL A 17 -0.98 -11.88 -9.63
CA VAL A 17 -0.77 -11.30 -10.96
C VAL A 17 -1.97 -11.60 -11.85
N GLY A 18 -2.59 -10.57 -12.41
CA GLY A 18 -3.72 -10.77 -13.29
C GLY A 18 -4.31 -9.47 -13.83
N ARG A 19 -5.15 -9.61 -14.84
CA ARG A 19 -5.91 -8.49 -15.39
C ARG A 19 -7.15 -8.22 -14.53
N GLY A 20 -7.39 -6.95 -14.21
CA GLY A 20 -8.60 -6.52 -13.49
C GLY A 20 -8.61 -6.87 -11.99
N ILE A 21 -7.48 -7.27 -11.40
CA ILE A 21 -7.44 -7.75 -10.02
C ILE A 21 -7.62 -6.64 -8.96
N LEU A 22 -7.53 -5.36 -9.34
CA LEU A 22 -7.70 -4.23 -8.42
C LEU A 22 -9.07 -4.24 -7.73
N ASP A 23 -10.10 -4.68 -8.45
CA ASP A 23 -11.49 -4.65 -7.95
C ASP A 23 -11.71 -5.69 -6.85
N GLY A 24 -10.84 -6.72 -6.76
CA GLY A 24 -10.88 -7.77 -5.75
C GLY A 24 -9.87 -7.61 -4.62
N ILE A 25 -9.17 -6.47 -4.51
CA ILE A 25 -8.16 -6.25 -3.45
C ILE A 25 -8.80 -6.34 -2.07
N GLY A 26 -9.98 -5.75 -1.87
CA GLY A 26 -10.71 -5.81 -0.60
C GLY A 26 -10.94 -7.24 -0.11
N ASP A 27 -11.43 -8.11 -0.99
CA ASP A 27 -11.67 -9.52 -0.66
C ASP A 27 -10.37 -10.28 -0.34
N ALA A 28 -9.30 -9.99 -1.08
CA ALA A 28 -7.99 -10.61 -0.87
C ALA A 28 -7.41 -10.26 0.51
N VAL A 29 -7.61 -9.03 0.98
CA VAL A 29 -7.03 -8.56 2.25
C VAL A 29 -7.93 -8.76 3.46
N LYS A 30 -9.25 -8.95 3.25
CA LYS A 30 -10.22 -9.20 4.32
C LYS A 30 -9.85 -10.40 5.19
N GLN A 31 -9.22 -11.42 4.60
CA GLN A 31 -8.80 -12.63 5.31
C GLN A 31 -7.53 -12.46 6.16
N LEU A 32 -6.84 -11.31 6.05
CA LEU A 32 -5.56 -11.07 6.73
C LEU A 32 -5.72 -10.47 8.14
N GLY A 33 -6.94 -10.05 8.53
CA GLY A 33 -7.27 -9.70 9.91
C GLY A 33 -6.69 -8.38 10.44
N PHE A 34 -6.57 -7.36 9.58
CA PHE A 34 -6.13 -6.02 9.99
C PHE A 34 -7.18 -5.27 10.82
N SER A 35 -6.78 -4.19 11.50
CA SER A 35 -7.74 -3.24 12.06
C SER A 35 -8.52 -2.53 10.95
N GLU A 36 -9.70 -2.02 11.28
CA GLU A 36 -10.60 -1.37 10.30
C GLU A 36 -9.94 -0.18 9.60
N LYS A 37 -9.09 0.56 10.31
CA LYS A 37 -8.41 1.74 9.77
C LYS A 37 -7.18 1.37 8.96
N CYS A 38 -7.13 1.84 7.72
CA CYS A 38 -6.00 1.66 6.84
C CYS A 38 -5.68 2.93 6.03
N ALA A 39 -4.57 2.92 5.31
CA ALA A 39 -4.20 4.05 4.45
C ALA A 39 -3.73 3.61 3.07
N ILE A 40 -4.15 4.33 2.03
CA ILE A 40 -3.56 4.28 0.69
C ILE A 40 -2.56 5.43 0.59
N VAL A 41 -1.30 5.12 0.27
CA VAL A 41 -0.28 6.09 -0.12
C VAL A 41 -0.09 6.00 -1.64
N SER A 42 -0.15 7.14 -2.32
CA SER A 42 -0.02 7.23 -3.78
C SER A 42 0.50 8.61 -4.21
N ASN A 43 0.61 8.83 -5.52
CA ASN A 43 0.81 10.15 -6.10
C ASN A 43 -0.45 10.60 -6.89
N PRO A 44 -0.63 11.89 -7.20
CA PRO A 44 -1.80 12.38 -7.93
C PRO A 44 -2.04 11.67 -9.28
N THR A 45 -0.97 11.37 -10.02
CA THR A 45 -1.02 10.72 -11.34
C THR A 45 -1.65 9.33 -11.24
N VAL A 46 -1.12 8.47 -10.38
CA VAL A 46 -1.57 7.08 -10.20
C VAL A 46 -2.92 7.03 -9.50
N TYR A 47 -3.11 7.86 -8.47
CA TYR A 47 -4.37 7.90 -7.74
C TYR A 47 -5.53 8.32 -8.63
N GLY A 48 -5.32 9.29 -9.55
CA GLY A 48 -6.34 9.69 -10.52
C GLY A 48 -6.78 8.58 -11.47
N LEU A 49 -5.92 7.58 -11.72
CA LEU A 49 -6.20 6.45 -12.61
C LEU A 49 -6.82 5.25 -11.89
N TYR A 50 -6.36 4.95 -10.67
CA TYR A 50 -6.65 3.69 -9.98
C TYR A 50 -7.21 3.86 -8.57
N GLY A 51 -7.12 5.05 -7.99
CA GLY A 51 -7.42 5.32 -6.58
C GLY A 51 -8.86 5.00 -6.20
N SER A 52 -9.83 5.41 -7.04
CA SER A 52 -11.26 5.12 -6.78
C SER A 52 -11.55 3.62 -6.72
N ARG A 53 -11.01 2.84 -7.65
CA ARG A 53 -11.22 1.38 -7.72
C ARG A 53 -10.68 0.67 -6.49
N VAL A 54 -9.47 1.03 -6.06
CA VAL A 54 -8.85 0.45 -4.86
C VAL A 54 -9.62 0.88 -3.60
N LEU A 55 -9.99 2.17 -3.52
CA LEU A 55 -10.77 2.70 -2.41
C LEU A 55 -12.12 1.99 -2.26
N GLU A 56 -12.89 1.88 -3.34
CA GLU A 56 -14.19 1.22 -3.36
C GLU A 56 -14.08 -0.26 -3.00
N SER A 57 -13.07 -0.97 -3.51
CA SER A 57 -12.83 -2.38 -3.18
C SER A 57 -12.54 -2.57 -1.69
N LEU A 58 -11.65 -1.75 -1.11
CA LEU A 58 -11.29 -1.82 0.31
C LEU A 58 -12.46 -1.42 1.23
N GLN A 59 -13.21 -0.37 0.88
CA GLN A 59 -14.41 0.04 1.62
C GLN A 59 -15.51 -1.02 1.56
N GLY A 60 -15.69 -1.68 0.41
CA GLY A 60 -16.60 -2.81 0.26
C GLY A 60 -16.23 -4.01 1.15
N ALA A 61 -14.96 -4.14 1.52
CA ALA A 61 -14.49 -5.13 2.48
C ALA A 61 -14.68 -4.71 3.96
N GLY A 62 -15.15 -3.48 4.22
CA GLY A 62 -15.42 -2.95 5.55
C GLY A 62 -14.27 -2.14 6.17
N LEU A 63 -13.30 -1.70 5.36
CA LEU A 63 -12.17 -0.89 5.85
C LEU A 63 -12.49 0.61 5.83
N ASP A 64 -12.06 1.32 6.88
CA ASP A 64 -12.02 2.79 6.96
C ASP A 64 -10.71 3.29 6.35
N VAL A 65 -10.78 3.71 5.08
CA VAL A 65 -9.61 3.97 4.24
C VAL A 65 -9.28 5.46 4.16
N TYR A 66 -8.08 5.84 4.61
CA TYR A 66 -7.55 7.18 4.46
C TYR A 66 -6.60 7.28 3.26
N THR A 67 -6.63 8.39 2.53
CA THR A 67 -5.72 8.62 1.40
C THR A 67 -4.63 9.63 1.78
N VAL A 68 -3.38 9.31 1.43
CA VAL A 68 -2.22 10.20 1.55
C VAL A 68 -1.56 10.31 0.17
N LEU A 69 -1.49 11.53 -0.37
CA LEU A 69 -0.86 11.79 -1.65
C LEU A 69 0.50 12.46 -1.45
N THR A 70 1.55 11.86 -2.02
CA THR A 70 2.86 12.49 -2.22
C THR A 70 2.94 13.10 -3.61
N PRO A 71 3.73 14.16 -3.85
CA PRO A 71 3.99 14.62 -5.20
C PRO A 71 4.66 13.51 -6.02
N ASP A 72 4.53 13.62 -7.34
CA ASP A 72 5.12 12.66 -8.27
C ASP A 72 6.57 13.08 -8.60
N GLY A 73 7.53 12.16 -8.45
CA GLY A 73 8.95 12.42 -8.68
C GLY A 73 9.86 11.73 -7.66
N GLU A 74 11.05 11.32 -8.09
CA GLU A 74 12.09 10.70 -7.24
C GLU A 74 12.64 11.69 -6.22
N GLU A 75 12.65 12.99 -6.53
CA GLU A 75 13.09 14.04 -5.61
C GLU A 75 12.26 14.13 -4.33
N TYR A 76 11.03 13.59 -4.36
CA TYR A 76 10.14 13.51 -3.19
C TYR A 76 10.31 12.23 -2.39
N LYS A 77 11.22 11.33 -2.80
CA LYS A 77 11.61 10.14 -2.05
C LYS A 77 12.61 10.49 -0.95
N ASP A 78 12.17 11.33 -0.02
CA ASP A 78 12.99 11.89 1.04
C ASP A 78 12.33 11.74 2.43
N LEU A 79 13.08 12.12 3.47
CA LEU A 79 12.59 12.07 4.85
C LEU A 79 11.52 13.13 5.17
N LEU A 80 11.43 14.20 4.37
CA LEU A 80 10.41 15.22 4.55
C LEU A 80 9.04 14.66 4.17
N TRP A 81 8.94 13.97 3.04
CA TRP A 81 7.70 13.30 2.64
C TRP A 81 7.39 12.08 3.49
N ALA A 82 8.40 11.35 3.96
CA ALA A 82 8.18 10.30 4.96
C ALA A 82 7.56 10.88 6.25
N TYR A 83 8.07 12.02 6.73
CA TYR A 83 7.47 12.74 7.87
C TYR A 83 6.01 13.14 7.60
N HIS A 84 5.69 13.64 6.41
CA HIS A 84 4.32 13.99 6.04
C HIS A 84 3.39 12.78 6.03
N ILE A 85 3.83 11.65 5.47
CA ILE A 85 3.08 10.39 5.50
C ILE A 85 2.83 9.98 6.95
N LEU A 86 3.89 9.79 7.74
CA LEU A 86 3.79 9.38 9.15
C LEU A 86 2.87 10.29 9.97
N SER A 87 2.97 11.60 9.75
CA SER A 87 2.12 12.60 10.40
C SER A 87 0.65 12.44 10.06
N ARG A 88 0.33 12.06 8.81
CA ARG A 88 -1.05 11.77 8.38
C ARG A 88 -1.58 10.50 9.02
N LEU A 89 -0.80 9.42 9.04
CA LEU A 89 -1.18 8.14 9.67
C LEU A 89 -1.51 8.32 11.16
N LEU A 90 -0.69 9.10 11.88
CA LEU A 90 -0.95 9.44 13.29
C LEU A 90 -2.26 10.23 13.45
N LYS A 91 -2.49 11.24 12.60
CA LYS A 91 -3.69 12.10 12.67
C LYS A 91 -4.98 11.35 12.37
N THR A 92 -4.94 10.35 11.50
CA THR A 92 -6.10 9.51 11.16
C THR A 92 -6.32 8.39 12.18
N GLY A 93 -5.35 8.17 13.06
CA GLY A 93 -5.45 7.22 14.16
C GLY A 93 -5.25 5.77 13.72
N LEU A 94 -4.37 5.52 12.75
CA LEU A 94 -3.91 4.16 12.47
C LEU A 94 -3.17 3.61 13.69
N ASP A 95 -3.38 2.34 14.00
CA ASP A 95 -2.75 1.65 15.12
C ASP A 95 -1.72 0.61 14.63
N ARG A 96 -1.18 -0.17 15.57
CA ARG A 96 -0.14 -1.18 15.28
C ARG A 96 -0.65 -2.36 14.42
N ASN A 97 -1.96 -2.54 14.32
CA ASN A 97 -2.60 -3.61 13.56
C ASN A 97 -3.22 -3.08 12.25
N SER A 98 -3.08 -1.78 11.98
CA SER A 98 -3.45 -1.17 10.70
C SER A 98 -2.54 -1.65 9.57
N VAL A 99 -3.03 -1.47 8.35
CA VAL A 99 -2.29 -1.75 7.12
C VAL A 99 -2.14 -0.49 6.27
N ILE A 100 -0.99 -0.34 5.62
CA ILE A 100 -0.75 0.68 4.60
C ILE A 100 -0.62 0.01 3.23
N PHE A 101 -1.27 0.59 2.22
CA PHE A 101 -1.22 0.20 0.83
C PHE A 101 -0.38 1.19 0.03
N ALA A 102 0.67 0.72 -0.67
CA ALA A 102 1.39 1.52 -1.66
C ALA A 102 0.77 1.33 -3.05
N LEU A 103 0.04 2.33 -3.53
CA LEU A 103 -0.51 2.35 -4.88
C LEU A 103 0.36 3.24 -5.77
N GLY A 104 1.28 2.64 -6.52
CA GLY A 104 2.21 3.39 -7.36
C GLY A 104 3.37 2.58 -7.91
N GLY A 105 4.33 3.27 -8.52
CA GLY A 105 5.61 2.67 -8.92
C GLY A 105 6.59 2.52 -7.75
N GLY A 106 7.86 2.25 -8.07
CA GLY A 106 8.92 2.00 -7.08
C GLY A 106 9.12 3.16 -6.08
N VAL A 107 8.99 4.41 -6.52
CA VAL A 107 9.11 5.59 -5.65
C VAL A 107 8.10 5.56 -4.50
N VAL A 108 6.82 5.34 -4.83
CA VAL A 108 5.74 5.24 -3.84
C VAL A 108 5.93 3.99 -2.98
N GLY A 109 6.34 2.87 -3.58
CA GLY A 109 6.61 1.62 -2.87
C GLY A 109 7.70 1.76 -1.82
N ASP A 110 8.84 2.35 -2.17
CA ASP A 110 9.99 2.56 -1.28
C ASP A 110 9.62 3.44 -0.09
N ILE A 111 9.08 4.64 -0.34
CA ILE A 111 8.78 5.59 0.73
C ILE A 111 7.68 5.07 1.67
N THR A 112 6.68 4.38 1.11
CA THR A 112 5.60 3.78 1.90
C THR A 112 6.08 2.59 2.71
N GLY A 113 6.91 1.71 2.12
CA GLY A 113 7.51 0.60 2.83
C GLY A 113 8.42 1.06 3.98
N PHE A 114 9.22 2.12 3.75
CA PHE A 114 9.98 2.77 4.81
C PHE A 114 9.07 3.31 5.92
N CYS A 115 8.01 4.03 5.58
CA CYS A 115 7.04 4.52 6.56
C CYS A 115 6.38 3.37 7.34
N ALA A 116 5.98 2.29 6.68
CA ALA A 116 5.36 1.13 7.32
C ALA A 116 6.31 0.42 8.29
N SER A 117 7.60 0.31 7.95
CA SER A 117 8.62 -0.30 8.84
C SER A 117 8.96 0.54 10.08
N THR A 118 8.77 1.87 10.00
CA THR A 118 9.11 2.80 11.09
C THR A 118 7.91 3.18 11.95
N TYR A 119 6.71 3.23 11.36
CA TYR A 119 5.47 3.57 12.06
C TYR A 119 5.16 2.54 13.16
N MET A 120 5.05 2.98 14.41
CA MET A 120 4.85 2.11 15.58
C MET A 120 5.85 0.94 15.69
N ARG A 121 7.07 1.09 15.14
CA ARG A 121 8.11 0.05 15.02
C ARG A 121 7.77 -1.11 14.07
N GLY A 122 6.86 -0.88 13.13
CA GLY A 122 6.47 -1.83 12.10
C GLY A 122 4.97 -2.11 12.13
N ILE A 123 4.31 -1.90 11.00
CA ILE A 123 2.93 -2.32 10.75
C ILE A 123 2.81 -3.04 9.40
N SER A 124 1.64 -3.61 9.13
CA SER A 124 1.40 -4.35 7.88
C SER A 124 1.48 -3.44 6.65
N TYR A 125 2.05 -3.99 5.58
CA TYR A 125 2.33 -3.28 4.34
C TYR A 125 1.91 -4.13 3.14
N ILE A 126 1.20 -3.53 2.19
CA ILE A 126 0.77 -4.17 0.94
C ILE A 126 1.19 -3.31 -0.26
N GLN A 127 1.86 -3.94 -1.22
CA GLN A 127 2.24 -3.31 -2.47
C GLN A 127 1.16 -3.49 -3.54
N ILE A 128 0.87 -2.42 -4.28
CA ILE A 128 0.04 -2.42 -5.49
C ILE A 128 0.87 -1.75 -6.62
N PRO A 129 1.89 -2.46 -7.16
CA PRO A 129 2.86 -1.88 -8.09
C PRO A 129 2.23 -1.58 -9.45
N THR A 130 2.36 -0.33 -9.92
CA THR A 130 1.71 0.15 -11.15
C THR A 130 2.66 0.39 -12.32
N THR A 131 3.97 0.19 -12.14
CA THR A 131 4.94 0.17 -13.25
C THR A 131 5.50 -1.24 -13.43
N LEU A 132 5.81 -1.61 -14.67
CA LEU A 132 6.40 -2.93 -14.95
C LEU A 132 7.70 -3.14 -14.15
N LEU A 133 8.53 -2.11 -14.03
CA LEU A 133 9.75 -2.16 -13.22
C LEU A 133 9.43 -2.51 -11.76
N SER A 134 8.47 -1.82 -11.13
CA SER A 134 8.09 -2.13 -9.75
C SER A 134 7.43 -3.50 -9.57
N GLN A 135 6.79 -4.03 -10.63
CA GLN A 135 6.16 -5.37 -10.62
C GLN A 135 7.15 -6.52 -10.71
N VAL A 136 8.39 -6.26 -11.12
CA VAL A 136 9.42 -7.31 -11.31
C VAL A 136 10.66 -7.12 -10.44
N ASP A 137 10.89 -5.90 -9.92
CA ASP A 137 12.08 -5.55 -9.14
C ASP A 137 11.74 -5.17 -7.69
N SER A 138 10.70 -4.36 -7.48
CA SER A 138 10.30 -3.89 -6.13
C SER A 138 9.40 -4.87 -5.36
N SER A 139 8.90 -5.92 -6.03
CA SER A 139 7.91 -6.85 -5.51
C SER A 139 8.48 -8.10 -4.86
N VAL A 140 9.82 -8.24 -4.79
CA VAL A 140 10.53 -9.37 -4.18
C VAL A 140 11.37 -8.91 -3.00
#